data_AF-A0A7C3C068-F1
#
_entry.id   AF-A0A7C3C068-F1
#
_cell.length_a   1.000
_cell.length_b   1.000
_cell.length_c   1.000
_cell.angle_alpha   90.00
_cell.angle_beta   90.00
_cell.angle_gamma   90.00
#
_symmetry.space_group_name_H-M   'P 1'
#
loop_
_entity.id
_entity.type
_entity.pdbx_description
1 polymer ?
#
loop_
_entity_poly.entity_id
_entity_poly.type
_entity_poly.pdbx_seq_one_letter_code
_entity_poly.pdbx_strand_id
1 'polypeptide(L)' 'MSEETKVEGAAVETKNGEQKLPTVEEILEALKVVKDPEIPVNVVDLGLIYNVHVNPNGVVDIEMTL' A
#
# COMPACT_ATOMS: atom_id res chain seq x y z
N MET A 1 25.76 -24.80 18.37
CA MET A 1 24.60 -23.90 18.51
C MET A 1 25.02 -22.64 17.77
N SER A 2 25.02 -22.61 16.43
CA SER A 2 23.83 -22.78 15.54
C SER A 2 22.76 -21.79 16.01
N GLU A 3 22.40 -20.72 15.32
CA GLU A 3 22.59 -20.30 13.93
C GLU A 3 22.54 -18.76 13.89
N GLU A 4 23.21 -18.18 12.89
CA GLU A 4 22.90 -16.84 12.39
C GLU A 4 21.42 -16.72 12.04
N THR A 5 20.80 -15.59 12.32
CA THR A 5 19.97 -14.95 11.29
C THR A 5 20.07 -13.44 11.45
N LYS A 6 21.01 -12.91 10.66
CA LYS A 6 21.01 -11.56 10.10
C LYS A 6 19.69 -11.34 9.38
N VAL A 7 18.75 -10.62 9.99
CA VAL A 7 17.68 -9.97 9.23
C VAL A 7 18.19 -8.63 8.75
N GLU A 8 18.85 -8.67 7.59
CA GLU A 8 18.97 -7.52 6.69
C GLU A 8 17.56 -7.11 6.28
N GLY A 9 16.99 -6.15 7.01
CA GLY A 9 15.88 -5.36 6.51
C GLY A 9 16.42 -4.53 5.37
N ALA A 10 16.13 -4.96 4.15
CA ALA A 10 16.49 -4.29 2.91
C ALA A 10 16.25 -2.78 3.04
N ALA A 11 17.32 -2.02 2.77
CA ALA A 11 17.25 -0.59 2.58
C ALA A 11 16.15 -0.28 1.56
N VAL A 12 15.08 0.38 2.03
CA VAL A 12 14.14 1.04 1.13
C VAL A 12 14.83 2.31 0.64
N GLU A 13 15.70 2.15 -0.34
CA GLU A 13 16.11 3.22 -1.22
C GLU A 13 15.06 3.36 -2.32
N THR A 14 14.27 4.43 -2.29
CA THR A 14 13.92 5.15 -3.52
C THR A 14 13.48 6.60 -3.26
N LYS A 15 14.45 7.49 -3.49
CA LYS A 15 14.35 8.76 -4.23
C LYS A 15 13.45 9.86 -3.67
N ASN A 16 14.08 10.74 -2.89
CA ASN A 16 13.73 12.15 -2.81
C ASN A 16 13.76 12.78 -4.23
N GLY A 17 12.59 12.96 -4.83
CA GLY A 17 12.41 13.76 -6.03
C GLY A 17 11.00 14.31 -5.98
N GLU A 18 10.87 15.60 -5.64
CA GLU A 18 9.62 16.36 -5.58
C GLU A 18 8.49 15.65 -4.83
N GLN A 19 8.24 16.01 -3.56
CA GLN A 19 7.07 15.53 -2.81
C GLN A 19 5.77 15.97 -3.50
N LYS A 20 5.39 15.23 -4.53
CA LYS A 20 4.10 15.32 -5.20
C LYS A 20 3.16 14.38 -4.45
N LEU A 21 1.97 14.90 -4.15
CA LEU A 21 0.91 14.08 -3.56
C LEU A 21 0.69 12.85 -4.46
N PRO A 22 0.66 11.64 -3.89
CA PRO A 22 0.44 10.43 -4.67
C PRO A 22 -0.90 10.53 -5.38
N THR A 23 -0.97 10.06 -6.61
CA THR A 23 -2.24 9.99 -7.32
C THR A 23 -3.09 8.84 -6.78
N VAL A 24 -4.39 8.89 -7.04
CA VAL A 24 -5.30 7.80 -6.68
C VAL A 24 -4.85 6.47 -7.30
N GLU A 25 -4.33 6.51 -8.53
CA GLU A 25 -3.83 5.32 -9.23
C GLU A 25 -2.63 4.70 -8.52
N GLU A 26 -1.67 5.52 -8.06
CA GLU A 26 -0.50 5.05 -7.30
C GLU A 26 -0.92 4.40 -5.97
N ILE A 27 -1.95 4.96 -5.32
CA ILE A 27 -2.51 4.40 -4.09
C ILE A 27 -3.22 3.07 -4.37
N LEU A 28 -4.01 2.98 -5.44
CA LEU A 28 -4.69 1.73 -5.83
C LEU A 28 -3.68 0.64 -6.17
N GLU A 29 -2.61 0.95 -6.90
CA GLU A 29 -1.52 0.01 -7.17
C GLU A 29 -0.84 -0.47 -5.88
N ALA A 30 -0.60 0.45 -4.93
CA ALA A 30 -0.07 0.08 -3.62
C ALA A 30 -1.03 -0.82 -2.82
N LEU A 31 -2.35 -0.60 -2.93
CA LEU A 31 -3.36 -1.42 -2.25
C LEU A 31 -3.54 -2.80 -2.87
N LYS A 32 -3.11 -3.04 -4.12
CA LYS A 32 -3.14 -4.38 -4.75
C LYS A 32 -2.25 -5.40 -4.04
N VAL A 33 -1.28 -4.98 -3.22
CA VAL A 33 -0.46 -5.91 -2.43
C VAL A 33 -1.25 -6.51 -1.27
N VAL A 34 -2.33 -5.84 -0.85
CA VAL A 34 -3.19 -6.28 0.25
C VAL A 34 -4.21 -7.27 -0.30
N LYS A 35 -4.04 -8.53 0.10
CA LYS A 35 -4.88 -9.66 -0.30
C LYS A 35 -5.81 -10.04 0.83
N ASP A 36 -7.02 -10.45 0.47
CA ASP A 36 -7.95 -11.01 1.43
C ASP A 36 -7.42 -12.37 1.96
N PRO A 37 -7.47 -12.63 3.28
CA PRO A 37 -6.96 -13.86 3.87
C PRO A 37 -7.87 -15.08 3.60
N GLU A 38 -9.13 -14.89 3.23
CA GLU A 38 -10.08 -15.96 2.92
C GLU A 38 -10.11 -16.31 1.43
N ILE A 39 -9.90 -15.30 0.56
CA ILE A 39 -9.88 -15.46 -0.89
C ILE A 39 -8.60 -14.81 -1.45
N PRO A 40 -7.75 -15.52 -2.23
CA PRO A 40 -6.48 -15.00 -2.72
C PRO A 40 -6.63 -13.98 -3.88
N VAL A 41 -7.50 -12.99 -3.68
CA VAL A 41 -7.80 -11.87 -4.58
C VAL A 41 -7.51 -10.57 -3.83
N ASN A 42 -7.15 -9.52 -4.56
CA ASN A 42 -6.78 -8.23 -3.97
C ASN A 42 -8.03 -7.43 -3.59
N VAL A 43 -7.96 -6.63 -2.52
CA VAL A 43 -9.09 -5.79 -2.06
C VAL A 43 -9.58 -4.79 -3.12
N VAL A 44 -8.67 -4.39 -4.02
CA VAL A 44 -8.97 -3.52 -5.18
C VAL A 44 -9.81 -4.27 -6.22
N ASP A 45 -9.43 -5.50 -6.54
CA ASP A 45 -10.10 -6.32 -7.57
C ASP A 45 -11.44 -6.87 -7.08
N LEU A 46 -11.59 -7.04 -5.75
CA LEU A 46 -12.85 -7.37 -5.10
C LEU A 46 -13.84 -6.20 -5.08
N GLY A 47 -13.39 -4.98 -5.39
CA GLY A 47 -14.24 -3.79 -5.34
C GLY A 47 -14.64 -3.38 -3.92
N LEU A 48 -13.83 -3.73 -2.91
CA LEU A 48 -14.10 -3.37 -1.51
C LEU A 48 -13.79 -1.90 -1.21
N ILE A 49 -13.05 -1.22 -2.11
CA ILE A 49 -12.71 0.19 -2.02
C ILE A 49 -13.80 1.02 -2.72
N TYR A 50 -14.51 1.84 -1.94
CA TYR A 50 -15.57 2.72 -2.43
C TYR A 50 -15.04 4.08 -2.85
N ASN A 51 -14.12 4.64 -2.07
CA ASN A 51 -13.58 5.97 -2.29
C ASN A 51 -12.14 6.06 -1.82
N VAL A 52 -11.32 6.82 -2.55
CA VAL A 52 -9.96 7.17 -2.19
C VAL A 52 -9.82 8.68 -2.34
N HIS A 53 -9.59 9.36 -1.23
CA HIS A 53 -9.43 10.81 -1.19
C HIS A 53 -8.01 11.17 -0.75
N VAL A 54 -7.30 11.90 -1.59
CA VAL A 54 -5.93 12.37 -1.30
C VAL A 54 -6.01 13.81 -0.83
N ASN A 55 -5.78 14.01 0.47
CA ASN A 55 -5.78 15.35 1.05
C ASN A 55 -4.49 16.10 0.70
N PRO A 56 -4.54 17.43 0.59
CA PRO A 56 -3.37 18.26 0.31
C PRO A 56 -2.31 18.25 1.42
N ASN A 57 -2.63 17.74 2.60
CA ASN A 57 -1.70 17.54 3.72
C ASN A 57 -0.93 16.21 3.64
N GLY A 58 -1.15 15.40 2.59
CA GLY A 58 -0.54 14.08 2.43
C GLY A 58 -1.26 12.93 3.13
N VAL A 59 -2.42 13.18 3.76
CA VAL A 59 -3.26 12.13 4.34
C VAL A 59 -4.15 11.53 3.26
N VAL A 60 -4.21 10.20 3.18
CA VAL A 60 -5.10 9.48 2.26
C VAL A 60 -6.23 8.86 3.07
N ASP A 61 -7.46 9.24 2.76
CA ASP A 61 -8.66 8.63 3.31
C ASP A 61 -9.18 7.56 2.34
N ILE A 62 -9.43 6.36 2.85
CA ILE A 62 -9.92 5.22 2.07
C ILE A 62 -11.22 4.75 2.71
N GLU A 63 -12.31 4.82 1.96
CA GLU A 63 -13.61 4.27 2.36
C GLU A 63 -13.74 2.83 1.86
N MET A 64 -13.96 1.90 2.78
CA MET A 64 -14.08 0.47 2.48
C MET A 64 -15.36 -0.11 3.08
N THR A 65 -15.91 -1.14 2.43
CA THR A 65 -16.95 -2.01 2.99
C THR A 65 -16.39 -3.41 3.24
N LEU A 66 -17.06 -4.16 4.11
CA LEU A 66 -16.86 -5.60 4.33
C LEU A 66 -18.12 -6.37 3.89
#